data_AF-A0A9X4IUH0-F1
#
_entry.id   AF-A0A9X4IUH0-F1
#
_cell.length_a   1.000
_cell.length_b   1.000
_cell.length_c   1.000
_cell.angle_alpha   90.00
_cell.angle_beta   90.00
_cell.angle_gamma   90.00
#
_symmetry.space_group_name_H-M   'P 1'
#
loop_
_entity.id
_entity.type
_entity.pdbx_description
1 polymer ?
#
loop_
_entity_poly.entity_id
_entity_poly.type
_entity_poly.pdbx_seq_one_letter_code
_entity_poly.pdbx_strand_id
1 'polypeptide(L)'
;MDLVRYVEEMKGIAEEIVDDFSDSERSFLEVEIKKLGIDNWVKFKRSHVALVKEYVSSTPSQRKKQKRFESGYRVYIALAAYQECMSAALMFEEISKKQMFFDLPYRQFAGLACEVFSASTEIPNDYLWPWCDSPFDSEEYA
;
A
#
# COMPACT_ATOMS: atom_id res chain seq x y z
N MET A 1 -3.12 15.95 -15.34
CA MET A 1 -3.51 14.89 -14.39
C MET A 1 -3.02 15.35 -13.04
N ASP A 2 -3.90 15.53 -12.06
CA ASP A 2 -3.51 16.04 -10.74
C ASP A 2 -3.03 14.88 -9.87
N LEU A 3 -1.74 14.57 -9.95
CA LEU A 3 -1.13 13.51 -9.15
C LEU A 3 -1.24 13.79 -7.65
N VAL A 4 -1.33 15.06 -7.23
CA VAL A 4 -1.48 15.42 -5.81
C VAL A 4 -2.80 14.88 -5.27
N ARG A 5 -3.90 15.10 -6.00
CA ARG A 5 -5.18 14.53 -5.61
C ARG A 5 -5.15 12.99 -5.55
N TYR A 6 -4.52 12.32 -6.51
CA TYR A 6 -4.42 10.86 -6.48
C TYR A 6 -3.61 10.35 -5.28
N VAL A 7 -2.56 11.08 -4.87
CA VAL A 7 -1.79 10.77 -3.67
C VAL A 7 -2.66 10.87 -2.42
N GLU A 8 -3.41 11.96 -2.27
CA GLU A 8 -4.31 12.18 -1.12
C GLU A 8 -5.39 11.11 -1.05
N GLU A 9 -6.05 10.79 -2.17
CA GLU A 9 -7.11 9.78 -2.21
C GLU A 9 -6.54 8.37 -1.92
N MET A 10 -5.31 8.06 -2.34
CA MET A 10 -4.65 6.79 -1.99
C MET A 10 -4.33 6.69 -0.50
N LYS A 11 -3.87 7.78 0.12
CA LYS A 11 -3.65 7.83 1.58
C LYS A 11 -4.96 7.67 2.35
N GLY A 12 -6.03 8.35 1.92
CA GLY A 12 -7.36 8.19 2.51
C GLY A 12 -7.92 6.77 2.42
N ILE A 13 -7.67 6.06 1.30
CA ILE A 13 -8.01 4.63 1.20
C ILE A 13 -7.19 3.79 2.19
N ALA A 14 -5.90 4.10 2.36
CA ALA A 14 -5.05 3.39 3.31
C ALA A 14 -5.52 3.59 4.77
N GLU A 15 -5.90 4.81 5.13
CA GLU A 15 -6.48 5.16 6.44
C GLU A 15 -7.78 4.38 6.70
N GLU A 16 -8.70 4.35 5.73
CA GLU A 16 -9.93 3.57 5.82
C GLU A 16 -9.66 2.07 6.08
N ILE A 17 -8.58 1.53 5.51
CA ILE A 17 -8.18 0.14 5.71
C ILE A 17 -7.58 -0.07 7.11
N VAL A 18 -6.83 0.90 7.63
CA VAL A 18 -6.27 0.90 9.00
C VAL A 18 -7.41 0.86 10.04
N ASP A 19 -8.45 1.66 9.82
CA ASP A 19 -9.64 1.71 10.68
C ASP A 19 -10.46 0.41 10.69
N ASP A 20 -10.34 -0.40 9.64
CA ASP A 20 -11.03 -1.67 9.52
C ASP A 20 -10.40 -2.78 10.41
N PHE A 21 -9.19 -2.59 10.96
CA PHE A 21 -8.52 -3.59 11.81
C PHE A 21 -8.89 -3.45 13.28
N SER A 22 -9.30 -4.56 13.92
CA SER A 22 -9.38 -4.63 15.38
C SER A 22 -8.00 -4.80 16.03
N ASP A 23 -7.84 -4.41 17.30
CA ASP A 23 -6.58 -4.58 18.04
C ASP A 23 -6.07 -6.04 18.07
N SER A 24 -7.00 -7.00 18.12
CA SER A 24 -6.68 -8.42 18.02
C SER A 24 -6.12 -8.82 16.66
N GLU A 25 -6.62 -8.25 15.57
CA GLU A 25 -6.12 -8.47 14.21
C GLU A 25 -4.75 -7.81 14.01
N ARG A 26 -4.55 -6.61 14.58
CA ARG A 26 -3.26 -5.92 14.58
C ARG A 26 -2.19 -6.75 15.26
N SER A 27 -2.47 -7.21 16.49
CA SER A 27 -1.57 -8.07 17.27
C SER A 27 -1.27 -9.39 16.57
N PHE A 28 -2.30 -10.00 15.95
CA PHE A 28 -2.15 -11.23 15.17
C PHE A 28 -1.24 -11.02 13.96
N LEU A 29 -1.48 -9.97 13.16
CA LEU A 29 -0.69 -9.67 11.98
C LEU A 29 0.76 -9.39 12.33
N GLU A 30 1.01 -8.61 13.39
CA GLU A 30 2.37 -8.31 13.79
C GLU A 30 3.17 -9.58 14.05
N VAL A 31 2.60 -10.54 14.79
CA VAL A 31 3.25 -11.80 15.13
C VAL A 31 3.37 -12.72 13.91
N GLU A 32 2.29 -12.94 13.18
CA GLU A 32 2.25 -13.94 12.11
C GLU A 32 3.00 -13.49 10.84
N ILE A 33 2.90 -12.22 10.47
CA ILE A 33 3.61 -11.68 9.30
C ILE A 33 5.11 -11.61 9.57
N LYS A 34 5.53 -11.21 10.79
CA LYS A 34 6.96 -11.28 11.17
C LYS A 34 7.50 -12.71 11.08
N LYS A 35 6.74 -13.71 11.53
CA LYS A 35 7.13 -15.13 11.41
C LYS A 35 7.18 -15.63 9.97
N LEU A 36 6.22 -15.22 9.13
CA LEU A 36 6.14 -15.60 7.72
C LEU A 36 7.40 -15.14 6.95
N GLY A 37 7.91 -13.96 7.31
CA GLY A 37 9.08 -13.33 6.68
C GLY A 37 8.72 -12.58 5.39
N ILE A 38 9.52 -11.55 5.10
CA ILE A 38 9.23 -10.59 4.02
C ILE A 38 9.13 -11.25 2.64
N ASP A 39 9.98 -12.23 2.33
CA ASP A 39 9.97 -12.91 1.02
C ASP A 39 8.68 -13.68 0.76
N ASN A 40 8.21 -14.41 1.78
CA ASN A 40 6.97 -15.18 1.68
C ASN A 40 5.75 -14.28 1.67
N TRP A 41 5.81 -13.15 2.39
CA TRP A 41 4.79 -12.13 2.32
C TRP A 41 4.68 -11.49 0.94
N VAL A 42 5.81 -11.13 0.33
CA VAL A 42 5.84 -10.59 -1.05
C VAL A 42 5.29 -11.62 -2.04
N LYS A 43 5.63 -12.90 -1.89
CA LYS A 43 5.04 -13.98 -2.70
C LYS A 43 3.52 -14.08 -2.51
N PHE A 44 3.04 -14.00 -1.27
CA PHE A 44 1.61 -13.98 -0.96
C PHE A 44 0.91 -12.82 -1.67
N LYS A 45 1.40 -11.58 -1.51
CA LYS A 45 0.82 -10.39 -2.17
C LYS A 45 0.74 -10.57 -3.69
N ARG A 46 1.82 -11.06 -4.32
CA ARG A 46 1.86 -11.31 -5.77
C ARG A 46 0.84 -12.35 -6.22
N SER A 47 0.70 -13.45 -5.48
CA SER A 47 -0.27 -14.51 -5.80
C SER A 47 -1.73 -14.07 -5.64
N HIS A 48 -2.00 -13.03 -4.85
CA HIS A 48 -3.35 -12.51 -4.57
C HIS A 48 -3.60 -11.10 -5.14
N VAL A 49 -2.75 -10.62 -6.05
CA VAL A 49 -2.79 -9.22 -6.54
C VAL A 49 -4.16 -8.82 -7.10
N ALA A 50 -4.87 -9.73 -7.76
CA ALA A 50 -6.21 -9.45 -8.29
C ALA A 50 -7.20 -9.14 -7.16
N LEU A 51 -7.15 -9.92 -6.07
CA LEU A 51 -8.02 -9.74 -4.92
C LEU A 51 -7.67 -8.48 -4.13
N VAL A 52 -6.37 -8.17 -4.00
CA VAL A 52 -5.90 -6.92 -3.38
C VAL A 52 -6.40 -5.70 -4.15
N LYS A 53 -6.25 -5.68 -5.48
CA LYS A 53 -6.75 -4.58 -6.33
C LYS A 53 -8.26 -4.39 -6.20
N GLU A 54 -8.99 -5.48 -6.14
CA GLU A 54 -10.43 -5.45 -5.97
C GLU A 54 -10.85 -4.94 -4.58
N TYR A 55 -10.08 -5.28 -3.54
CA TYR A 55 -10.27 -4.76 -2.19
C TYR A 55 -10.08 -3.24 -2.15
N VAL A 56 -8.96 -2.74 -2.71
CA VAL A 56 -8.64 -1.30 -2.83
C VAL A 56 -9.76 -0.57 -3.58
N SER A 57 -10.25 -1.15 -4.67
CA SER A 57 -11.29 -0.53 -5.52
C SER A 57 -12.70 -0.61 -4.93
N SER A 58 -12.89 -1.33 -3.81
CA SER A 58 -14.18 -1.47 -3.13
C SER A 58 -14.30 -0.47 -1.99
N THR A 59 -15.48 0.13 -1.82
CA THR A 59 -15.82 0.97 -0.65
C THR A 59 -15.92 0.12 0.64
N PRO A 60 -15.89 0.71 1.85
CA PRO A 60 -16.04 -0.05 3.09
C PRO A 60 -17.31 -0.90 3.10
N SER A 61 -18.41 -0.31 2.63
CA SER A 61 -19.71 -0.97 2.57
C SER A 61 -19.72 -2.15 1.61
N GLN A 62 -18.95 -2.09 0.52
CA GLN A 62 -18.82 -3.19 -0.43
C GLN A 62 -17.93 -4.29 0.15
N ARG A 63 -16.83 -3.92 0.83
CA ARG A 63 -15.93 -4.88 1.48
C ARG A 63 -16.67 -5.75 2.50
N LYS A 64 -17.47 -5.11 3.35
CA LYS A 64 -18.32 -5.75 4.38
C LYS A 64 -19.41 -6.68 3.84
N LYS A 65 -19.81 -6.54 2.57
CA LYS A 65 -20.89 -7.35 1.96
C LYS A 65 -20.36 -8.51 1.12
N GLN A 66 -19.09 -8.47 0.75
CA GLN A 66 -18.51 -9.44 -0.17
C GLN A 66 -17.87 -10.60 0.59
N LYS A 67 -18.54 -11.75 0.60
CA LYS A 67 -18.10 -12.99 1.27
C LYS A 67 -16.65 -13.41 0.97
N ARG A 68 -16.14 -13.11 -0.22
CA ARG A 68 -14.73 -13.39 -0.59
C ARG A 68 -13.73 -12.68 0.32
N PHE A 69 -14.08 -11.49 0.80
CA PHE A 69 -13.28 -10.74 1.76
C PHE A 69 -13.53 -11.17 3.20
N GLU A 70 -14.62 -11.87 3.50
CA GLU A 70 -14.88 -12.48 4.81
C GLU A 70 -14.19 -13.85 4.98
N SER A 71 -13.48 -14.32 3.96
CA SER A 71 -12.68 -15.56 4.04
C SER A 71 -11.53 -15.42 5.04
N GLY A 72 -10.90 -16.54 5.41
CA GLY A 72 -9.77 -16.57 6.37
C GLY A 72 -8.55 -15.72 5.98
N TYR A 73 -8.55 -15.13 4.79
CA TYR A 73 -7.50 -14.23 4.30
C TYR A 73 -7.82 -12.75 4.44
N ARG A 74 -8.99 -12.34 4.96
CA ARG A 74 -9.42 -10.92 5.08
C ARG A 74 -8.27 -10.01 5.51
N VAL A 75 -7.70 -10.34 6.66
CA VAL A 75 -6.74 -9.54 7.40
C VAL A 75 -5.43 -9.40 6.61
N TYR A 76 -5.03 -10.46 5.89
CA TYR A 76 -3.87 -10.44 4.99
C TYR A 76 -4.15 -9.59 3.74
N ILE A 77 -5.34 -9.70 3.15
CA ILE A 77 -5.71 -8.89 1.97
C ILE A 77 -5.80 -7.40 2.33
N ALA A 78 -6.37 -7.08 3.48
CA ALA A 78 -6.43 -5.72 4.00
C ALA A 78 -5.02 -5.16 4.21
N LEU A 79 -4.11 -5.91 4.84
CA LEU A 79 -2.74 -5.45 5.05
C LEU A 79 -2.02 -5.23 3.71
N ALA A 80 -2.16 -6.18 2.78
CA ALA A 80 -1.59 -6.02 1.45
C ALA A 80 -2.14 -4.77 0.74
N ALA A 81 -3.45 -4.53 0.81
CA ALA A 81 -4.09 -3.36 0.21
C ALA A 81 -3.57 -2.05 0.79
N TYR A 82 -3.45 -1.95 2.12
CA TYR A 82 -2.84 -0.81 2.81
C TYR A 82 -1.42 -0.53 2.26
N GLN A 83 -0.57 -1.55 2.25
CA GLN A 83 0.83 -1.40 1.82
C GLN A 83 0.94 -0.98 0.34
N GLU A 84 0.09 -1.54 -0.54
CA GLU A 84 0.09 -1.18 -1.97
C GLU A 84 -0.42 0.25 -2.19
N CYS A 85 -1.42 0.72 -1.43
CA CYS A 85 -1.88 2.10 -1.48
C CYS A 85 -0.78 3.08 -1.08
N MET A 86 -0.11 2.84 0.05
CA MET A 86 0.98 3.69 0.52
C MET A 86 2.17 3.68 -0.43
N SER A 87 2.55 2.50 -0.95
CA SER A 87 3.63 2.37 -1.94
C SER A 87 3.31 3.12 -3.24
N ALA A 88 2.07 3.05 -3.71
CA ALA A 88 1.63 3.75 -4.90
C ALA A 88 1.57 5.27 -4.69
N ALA A 89 1.13 5.73 -3.52
CA ALA A 89 1.14 7.14 -3.15
C ALA A 89 2.57 7.71 -3.19
N LEU A 90 3.54 7.01 -2.60
CA LEU A 90 4.96 7.40 -2.63
C LEU A 90 5.49 7.48 -4.08
N MET A 91 5.19 6.47 -4.90
CA MET A 91 5.59 6.45 -6.30
C MET A 91 5.02 7.65 -7.07
N PHE A 92 3.75 8.00 -6.84
CA PHE A 92 3.10 9.14 -7.48
C PHE A 92 3.66 10.49 -7.01
N GLU A 93 4.03 10.61 -5.73
CA GLU A 93 4.76 11.77 -5.23
C GLU A 93 6.10 11.94 -5.94
N GLU A 94 6.87 10.85 -6.12
CA GLU A 94 8.16 10.90 -6.80
C GLU A 94 8.03 11.24 -8.29
N ILE A 95 7.03 10.66 -8.98
CA ILE A 95 6.70 11.01 -10.37
C ILE A 95 6.37 12.51 -10.47
N SER A 96 5.59 13.04 -9.52
CA SER A 96 5.20 14.45 -9.47
C SER A 96 6.40 15.36 -9.22
N LYS A 97 7.23 15.06 -8.22
CA LYS A 97 8.45 15.81 -7.87
C LYS A 97 9.45 15.87 -9.03
N LYS A 98 9.63 14.75 -9.73
CA LYS A 98 10.56 14.62 -10.86
C LYS A 98 9.96 15.09 -12.18
N GLN A 99 8.71 15.58 -12.18
CA GLN A 99 8.08 16.17 -13.35
C GLN A 99 8.14 15.25 -14.57
N MET A 100 7.85 13.96 -14.36
CA MET A 100 7.84 12.99 -15.46
C MET A 100 6.65 13.25 -16.39
N PHE A 101 6.88 14.10 -17.39
CA PHE A 101 5.89 14.49 -18.40
C PHE A 101 6.04 13.67 -19.70
N PHE A 102 4.94 13.53 -20.44
CA PHE A 102 4.85 12.70 -21.66
C PHE A 102 5.53 13.31 -22.89
N ASP A 103 6.02 14.54 -22.80
CA ASP A 103 6.70 15.29 -23.87
C ASP A 103 8.23 15.17 -23.83
N LEU A 104 8.79 14.46 -22.85
CA LEU A 104 10.22 14.25 -22.74
C LEU A 104 10.76 13.26 -23.80
N PRO A 105 12.00 13.47 -24.31
CA PRO A 105 12.70 12.48 -25.10
C PRO A 105 12.83 11.14 -24.35
N TYR A 106 12.65 10.02 -25.04
CA TYR A 106 12.62 8.66 -24.46
C TYR A 106 13.78 8.37 -23.50
N ARG A 107 15.01 8.78 -23.84
CA ARG A 107 16.19 8.54 -22.99
C ARG A 107 16.18 9.34 -21.69
N GLN A 108 15.67 10.57 -21.73
CA GLN A 108 15.52 11.39 -20.53
C GLN A 108 14.40 10.85 -19.66
N PHE A 109 13.26 10.48 -20.27
CA PHE A 109 12.17 9.83 -19.56
C PHE A 109 12.62 8.53 -18.87
N ALA A 110 13.44 7.71 -19.54
CA ALA A 110 14.01 6.50 -18.95
C ALA A 110 14.92 6.79 -17.75
N GLY A 111 15.74 7.85 -17.82
CA GLY A 111 16.58 8.29 -16.69
C GLY A 111 15.74 8.67 -15.48
N LEU A 112 14.71 9.50 -15.67
CA LEU A 112 13.79 9.89 -14.59
C LEU A 112 13.02 8.70 -14.02
N ALA A 113 12.62 7.75 -14.88
CA ALA A 113 11.95 6.52 -14.43
C ALA A 113 12.86 5.67 -13.53
N CYS A 114 14.15 5.58 -13.84
CA CYS A 114 15.13 4.94 -12.96
C CYS A 114 15.23 5.66 -11.61
N GLU A 115 15.28 6.99 -11.60
CA GLU A 115 15.33 7.76 -10.36
C GLU A 115 14.06 7.60 -9.51
N VAL A 116 12.86 7.60 -10.13
CA VAL A 116 11.60 7.32 -9.44
C VAL A 116 11.61 5.92 -8.85
N PHE A 117 12.03 4.92 -9.63
CA PHE A 117 12.08 3.54 -9.17
C PHE A 117 13.04 3.36 -7.99
N SER A 118 14.25 3.91 -8.09
CA SER A 118 15.22 3.93 -6.98
C SER A 118 14.62 4.62 -5.76
N ALA A 119 14.09 5.84 -5.87
CA ALA A 119 13.49 6.54 -4.74
C ALA A 119 12.32 5.75 -4.11
N SER A 120 11.47 5.13 -4.93
CA SER A 120 10.30 4.36 -4.45
C SER A 120 10.66 3.01 -3.84
N THR A 121 11.89 2.52 -4.02
CA THR A 121 12.35 1.22 -3.52
C THR A 121 13.51 1.32 -2.53
N GLU A 122 14.21 2.45 -2.48
CA GLU A 122 15.32 2.75 -1.57
C GLU A 122 14.87 3.50 -0.31
N ILE A 123 13.71 4.18 -0.32
CA ILE A 123 13.10 4.71 0.92
C ILE A 123 12.73 3.49 1.78
N PRO A 124 13.35 3.34 2.97
CA PRO A 124 13.24 2.12 3.73
C PRO A 124 11.82 2.00 4.25
N ASN A 125 11.12 0.95 3.84
CA ASN A 125 10.21 0.14 4.66
C ASN A 125 9.10 0.81 5.50
N ASP A 126 8.91 2.13 5.56
CA ASP A 126 8.01 2.81 6.50
C ASP A 126 6.53 2.46 6.29
N TYR A 127 6.21 1.86 5.15
CA TYR A 127 4.88 1.36 4.82
C TYR A 127 4.81 -0.17 4.76
N LEU A 128 5.88 -0.86 5.16
CA LEU A 128 5.96 -2.31 5.25
C LEU A 128 5.73 -2.78 6.69
N TRP A 129 4.81 -2.15 7.41
CA TRP A 129 4.40 -2.67 8.70
C TRP A 129 3.96 -4.14 8.52
N PRO A 130 4.45 -5.10 9.34
CA PRO A 130 5.08 -4.90 10.64
C PRO A 130 6.62 -4.92 10.69
N TRP A 131 7.32 -4.69 9.57
CA TRP A 131 8.78 -4.57 9.54
C TRP A 131 9.31 -3.13 9.74
N CYS A 132 8.40 -2.19 9.94
CA CYS A 132 8.67 -0.79 10.27
C CYS A 132 7.73 -0.32 11.38
N ASP A 133 7.75 1.00 11.61
CA ASP A 133 6.85 1.66 12.55
C ASP A 133 5.38 1.35 12.23
N SER A 134 4.61 1.21 13.29
CA SER A 134 3.19 0.89 13.24
C SER A 134 2.40 2.09 12.77
N PRO A 135 1.58 1.97 11.69
CA PRO A 135 0.68 3.04 11.28
C PRO A 135 -0.44 3.27 12.31
N PHE A 136 -0.53 2.42 13.33
CA PHE A 136 -1.48 2.53 14.43
C PHE A 136 -0.93 3.33 15.63
N ASP A 137 0.38 3.66 15.65
CA ASP A 137 1.06 4.20 16.85
C ASP A 137 1.37 5.71 16.75
N SER A 138 1.20 6.34 15.58
CA SER A 138 1.45 7.76 15.40
C SER A 138 0.31 8.63 15.94
N GLU A 139 0.62 9.57 16.86
CA GLU A 139 -0.31 10.60 17.38
C GLU A 139 -0.91 11.52 16.29
N GLU A 140 -0.42 11.47 15.05
CA GLU A 140 -1.09 12.09 13.89
C GLU A 140 -2.48 11.49 13.61
N TYR A 141 -2.81 10.34 14.19
CA TYR A 141 -4.04 9.58 13.94
C TYR A 141 -4.81 9.18 15.22
N ALA A 142 -4.55 9.82 16.36
CA ALA A 142 -5.28 9.64 17.63
C ALA A 142 -6.28 10.77 17.94
#